data_AF-A0A920SK74-F1
#
_entry.id   AF-A0A920SK74-F1
#
_cell.length_a   1.000
_cell.length_b   1.000
_cell.length_c   1.000
_cell.angle_alpha   90.00
_cell.angle_beta   90.00
_cell.angle_gamma   90.00
#
_symmetry.space_group_name_H-M   'P 1'
#
loop_
_entity.id
_entity.type
_entity.pdbx_description
1 polymer ?
#
loop_
_entity_poly.entity_id
_entity_poly.type
_entity_poly.pdbx_seq_one_letter_code
_entity_poly.pdbx_strand_id
1 'polypeptide(L)'
;MGNKGRMALEAQGLRGLGSVHWNLSTAELYEHVLRRSEGRLSRQGALVVLTGQHTGRSANDKFIVCDDSTRDTVWWGKVNAPYESNRFEALFERMTAYLEGREVFVQDCFVGADPDYRMPVRVVTDYAWHSLFARNMFIKASAEEAENHVPQFTVINAPGVFRAILRWMRQTLRLLLLLILLAN
;
A
#
# COMPACT_ATOMS: atom_id res chain seq x y z
N MET A 1 -11.23 18.39 -0.14
CA MET A 1 -9.87 17.83 -0.38
C MET A 1 -9.63 17.25 -1.79
N GLY A 2 -10.65 17.07 -2.66
CA GLY A 2 -10.55 16.29 -3.91
C GLY A 2 -9.36 16.58 -4.84
N ASN A 3 -9.15 17.82 -5.28
CA ASN A 3 -8.04 18.13 -6.21
C ASN A 3 -6.67 18.21 -5.53
N LYS A 4 -6.57 18.80 -4.33
CA LYS A 4 -5.30 18.90 -3.59
C LYS A 4 -4.76 17.52 -3.17
N GLY A 5 -5.64 16.65 -2.67
CA GLY A 5 -5.26 15.28 -2.29
C GLY A 5 -4.79 14.45 -3.49
N ARG A 6 -5.45 14.59 -4.65
CA ARG A 6 -5.07 13.88 -5.87
C ARG A 6 -3.69 14.31 -6.38
N MET A 7 -3.41 15.62 -6.43
CA MET A 7 -2.07 16.13 -6.78
C MET A 7 -1.00 15.64 -5.81
N ALA A 8 -1.31 15.53 -4.52
CA ALA A 8 -0.37 15.01 -3.53
C ALA A 8 -0.01 13.53 -3.77
N LEU A 9 -0.97 12.70 -4.18
CA LEU A 9 -0.71 11.30 -4.54
C LEU A 9 0.10 11.18 -5.85
N GLU A 10 -0.20 12.02 -6.84
CA GLU A 10 0.55 12.04 -8.11
C GLU A 10 2.02 12.44 -7.90
N ALA A 11 2.29 13.37 -6.98
CA ALA A 11 3.64 13.73 -6.56
C ALA A 11 4.38 12.58 -5.87
N GLN A 12 3.64 11.63 -5.27
CA GLN A 12 4.17 10.38 -4.71
C GLN A 12 4.24 9.26 -5.75
N GLY A 13 4.10 9.55 -7.04
CA GLY A 13 4.17 8.55 -8.12
C GLY A 13 2.89 7.72 -8.32
N LEU A 14 1.84 7.96 -7.53
CA LEU A 14 0.55 7.27 -7.64
C LEU A 14 -0.34 8.02 -8.63
N ARG A 15 -0.21 7.68 -9.91
CA ARG A 15 -0.92 8.32 -11.02
C ARG A 15 -2.07 7.46 -11.52
N GLY A 16 -2.98 8.07 -12.28
CA GLY A 16 -4.03 7.33 -12.97
C GLY A 16 -4.97 6.50 -12.09
N LEU A 17 -5.03 6.78 -10.78
CA LEU A 17 -5.89 6.06 -9.84
C LEU A 17 -7.36 6.20 -10.24
N GLY A 18 -8.16 5.16 -9.97
CA GLY A 18 -9.61 5.17 -10.11
C GLY A 18 -10.26 6.01 -9.01
N SER A 19 -11.18 5.42 -8.25
CA SER A 19 -11.78 6.07 -7.08
C SER A 19 -10.77 6.16 -5.93
N VAL A 20 -10.65 7.34 -5.31
CA VAL A 20 -9.77 7.55 -4.15
C VAL A 20 -10.61 7.94 -2.95
N HIS A 21 -10.64 7.07 -1.93
CA HIS A 21 -11.42 7.26 -0.71
C HIS A 21 -10.54 7.75 0.43
N TRP A 22 -10.78 8.98 0.88
CA TRP A 22 -9.96 9.62 1.91
C TRP A 22 -10.60 9.48 3.29
N ASN A 23 -9.82 9.01 4.26
CA ASN A 23 -10.11 9.05 5.70
C ASN A 23 -11.49 8.51 6.09
N LEU A 24 -11.98 7.51 5.35
CA LEU A 24 -13.29 6.90 5.60
C LEU A 24 -13.44 6.48 7.07
N SER A 25 -14.66 6.65 7.57
CA SER A 25 -15.05 6.21 8.90
C SER A 25 -15.03 4.67 9.00
N THR A 26 -15.07 4.18 10.23
CA THR A 26 -15.15 2.73 10.48
C THR A 26 -16.40 2.12 9.83
N ALA A 27 -17.54 2.80 9.86
CA ALA A 27 -18.78 2.31 9.25
C ALA A 27 -18.66 2.20 7.73
N GLU A 28 -18.16 3.25 7.07
CA GLU A 28 -17.95 3.24 5.61
C GLU A 28 -16.95 2.15 5.22
N LEU A 29 -15.87 1.96 5.97
CA LEU A 29 -14.90 0.89 5.69
C LEU A 29 -15.53 -0.51 5.85
N TYR A 30 -16.40 -0.71 6.84
CA TYR A 30 -17.16 -1.96 6.97
C TYR A 30 -18.02 -2.23 5.73
N GLU A 31 -18.74 -1.22 5.24
CA GLU A 31 -19.56 -1.35 4.04
C GLU A 31 -18.72 -1.70 2.81
N HIS A 32 -17.58 -1.03 2.62
CA HIS A 32 -16.67 -1.33 1.51
C HIS A 32 -16.13 -2.76 1.60
N VAL A 33 -15.72 -3.22 2.79
CA VAL A 33 -15.22 -4.58 3.00
C VAL A 33 -16.28 -5.62 2.63
N LEU A 34 -17.52 -5.43 3.09
CA LEU A 34 -18.62 -6.36 2.82
C LEU A 34 -19.01 -6.34 1.33
N ARG A 35 -19.14 -5.15 0.73
CA ARG A 35 -19.44 -4.97 -0.69
C ARG A 35 -18.40 -5.63 -1.59
N ARG A 36 -17.12 -5.56 -1.20
CA ARG A 36 -15.98 -6.10 -1.95
C ARG A 36 -15.66 -7.56 -1.58
N SER A 37 -16.46 -8.18 -0.71
CA SER A 37 -16.23 -9.56 -0.23
C SER A 37 -14.82 -9.78 0.33
N GLU A 38 -14.24 -8.75 0.96
CA GLU A 38 -12.91 -8.81 1.57
C GLU A 38 -12.94 -9.43 2.98
N GLY A 39 -14.12 -9.52 3.58
CA GLY A 39 -14.35 -10.06 4.91
C GLY A 39 -15.82 -10.34 5.19
N ARG A 40 -16.11 -10.81 6.39
CA ARG A 40 -17.47 -11.12 6.88
C ARG A 40 -17.65 -10.66 8.32
N LEU A 41 -18.88 -10.45 8.74
CA LEU A 41 -19.16 -10.13 10.14
C LEU A 41 -19.22 -11.41 10.99
N SER A 42 -18.64 -11.33 12.19
CA SER A 42 -18.91 -12.28 13.26
C SER A 42 -20.30 -12.06 13.84
N ARG A 43 -20.78 -13.01 14.66
CA ARG A 43 -22.06 -12.87 15.39
C ARG A 43 -22.14 -11.60 16.25
N GLN A 44 -21.01 -11.08 16.71
CA GLN A 44 -20.91 -9.88 17.57
C GLN A 44 -20.60 -8.61 16.77
N GLY A 45 -20.60 -8.67 15.44
CA GLY A 45 -20.34 -7.53 14.57
C GLY A 45 -18.86 -7.22 14.34
N ALA A 46 -17.92 -8.03 14.83
CA ALA A 46 -16.51 -7.86 14.51
C ALA A 46 -16.24 -8.30 13.05
N LEU A 47 -15.45 -7.53 12.32
CA LEU A 47 -15.01 -7.91 10.98
C LEU A 47 -13.98 -9.05 11.04
N VAL A 48 -14.26 -10.13 10.31
CA VAL A 48 -13.40 -11.32 10.16
C VAL A 48 -12.88 -11.38 8.73
N VAL A 49 -11.57 -11.42 8.57
CA VAL A 49 -10.87 -11.47 7.27
C VAL A 49 -9.95 -12.69 7.20
N LEU A 50 -9.57 -13.09 5.99
CA LEU A 50 -8.57 -14.12 5.75
C LEU A 50 -7.38 -13.51 5.01
N THR A 51 -6.17 -13.67 5.55
CA THR A 51 -4.93 -13.12 4.97
C THR A 51 -4.27 -14.05 3.95
N GLY A 52 -4.89 -15.20 3.68
CA GLY A 52 -4.39 -16.20 2.74
C GLY A 52 -3.17 -16.96 3.27
N GLN A 53 -2.16 -17.13 2.43
CA GLN A 53 -0.95 -17.91 2.75
C GLN A 53 -0.11 -17.27 3.88
N HIS A 54 -0.12 -15.94 3.97
CA HIS A 54 0.69 -15.21 4.94
C HIS A 54 -0.13 -14.91 6.19
N THR A 55 -0.01 -15.78 7.20
CA THR A 55 -0.69 -15.65 8.51
C THR A 55 0.17 -14.98 9.59
N GLY A 56 1.37 -14.54 9.22
CA GLY A 56 2.32 -13.87 10.10
C GLY A 56 3.32 -13.04 9.29
N ARG A 57 4.34 -12.53 9.96
CA ARG A 57 5.39 -11.74 9.31
C ARG A 57 6.28 -12.63 8.45
N SER A 58 6.54 -12.21 7.21
CA SER A 58 7.60 -12.76 6.39
C SER A 58 8.93 -12.08 6.73
N ALA A 59 9.57 -12.47 7.83
CA ALA A 59 10.77 -11.79 8.33
C ALA A 59 11.93 -11.72 7.31
N ASN A 60 12.05 -12.74 6.45
CA ASN A 60 13.08 -12.80 5.41
C ASN A 60 12.76 -11.93 4.16
N ASP A 61 11.53 -11.41 4.05
CA ASP A 61 11.10 -10.56 2.93
C ASP A 61 11.09 -9.07 3.32
N LYS A 62 11.88 -8.70 4.35
CA LYS A 62 12.11 -7.31 4.77
C LYS A 62 13.45 -6.83 4.23
N PHE A 63 13.43 -5.73 3.50
CA PHE A 63 14.63 -5.08 2.98
C PHE A 63 14.61 -3.58 3.29
N ILE A 64 15.80 -2.96 3.29
CA ILE A 64 15.98 -1.51 3.41
C ILE A 64 16.85 -1.07 2.24
N VAL A 65 16.42 -0.04 1.52
CA VAL A 65 17.19 0.53 0.41
C VAL A 65 18.53 1.01 0.96
N CYS A 66 19.63 0.64 0.30
CA CYS A 66 20.98 1.09 0.64
C CYS A 66 21.37 2.21 -0.33
N ASP A 67 21.20 3.43 0.13
CA ASP A 67 21.55 4.68 -0.55
C ASP A 67 22.50 5.53 0.31
N ASP A 68 22.84 6.73 -0.13
CA ASP A 68 23.77 7.60 0.60
C ASP A 68 23.27 8.02 1.99
N SER A 69 21.96 8.00 2.24
CA SER A 69 21.37 8.38 3.54
C SER A 69 21.37 7.23 4.56
N THR A 70 21.35 6.00 4.07
CA THR A 70 21.17 4.78 4.87
C THR A 70 22.46 3.96 5.01
N ARG A 71 23.40 4.09 4.07
CA ARG A 71 24.63 3.27 3.99
C ARG A 71 25.38 3.20 5.33
N ASP A 72 25.56 4.34 5.99
CA ASP A 72 26.38 4.43 7.21
C ASP A 72 25.54 4.53 8.50
N THR A 73 24.22 4.64 8.39
CA THR A 73 23.31 4.85 9.54
C THR A 73 22.52 3.60 9.91
N VAL A 74 22.31 2.68 8.97
CA VAL A 74 21.54 1.45 9.21
C VAL A 74 22.44 0.35 9.75
N TRP A 75 21.95 -0.35 10.78
CA TRP A 75 22.61 -1.56 11.28
C TRP A 75 22.35 -2.76 10.35
N TRP A 76 23.25 -2.96 9.38
CA TRP A 76 23.13 -3.99 8.36
C TRP A 76 23.37 -5.41 8.88
N GLY A 77 22.64 -6.39 8.34
CA GLY A 77 22.81 -7.80 8.67
C GLY A 77 21.66 -8.67 8.17
N LYS A 78 21.52 -9.88 8.72
CA LYS A 78 20.45 -10.82 8.31
C LYS A 78 19.03 -10.25 8.47
N VAL A 79 18.83 -9.37 9.45
CA VAL A 79 17.52 -8.76 9.75
C VAL A 79 17.25 -7.52 8.89
N ASN A 80 18.28 -6.72 8.60
CA ASN A 80 18.21 -5.53 7.78
C ASN A 80 19.01 -5.80 6.51
N ALA A 81 18.39 -6.52 5.57
CA ALA A 81 19.02 -6.86 4.31
C ALA A 81 19.04 -5.62 3.38
N PRO A 82 20.17 -5.29 2.76
CA PRO A 82 20.26 -4.18 1.83
C PRO A 82 19.48 -4.48 0.55
N TYR A 83 18.88 -3.45 -0.02
CA TYR A 83 18.23 -3.47 -1.33
C TYR A 83 18.84 -2.39 -2.22
N GLU A 84 19.13 -2.73 -3.48
CA GLU A 84 19.69 -1.77 -4.43
C GLU A 84 18.64 -0.73 -4.85
N SER A 85 19.00 0.56 -4.88
CA SER A 85 18.06 1.66 -5.18
C SER A 85 17.39 1.53 -6.55
N ASN A 86 18.15 1.16 -7.59
CA ASN A 86 17.60 0.93 -8.93
C ASN A 86 16.57 -0.22 -8.97
N ARG A 87 16.75 -1.28 -8.17
CA ARG A 87 15.78 -2.37 -8.05
C ARG A 87 14.55 -1.93 -7.28
N PHE A 88 14.72 -1.08 -6.27
CA PHE A 88 13.60 -0.47 -5.55
C PHE A 88 12.76 0.39 -6.50
N GLU A 89 13.39 1.26 -7.29
CA GLU A 89 12.71 2.10 -8.28
C GLU A 89 11.89 1.24 -9.27
N ALA A 90 12.49 0.19 -9.83
CA ALA A 90 11.78 -0.73 -10.73
C ALA A 90 10.62 -1.47 -10.05
N LEU A 91 10.75 -1.85 -8.77
CA LEU A 91 9.65 -2.45 -8.00
C LEU A 91 8.55 -1.42 -7.73
N PHE A 92 8.94 -0.21 -7.35
CA PHE A 92 8.05 0.89 -7.06
C PHE A 92 7.21 1.27 -8.28
N GLU A 93 7.83 1.40 -9.46
CA GLU A 93 7.14 1.62 -10.74
C GLU A 93 6.11 0.53 -11.02
N ARG A 94 6.45 -0.75 -10.79
CA ARG A 94 5.49 -1.86 -10.96
C ARG A 94 4.35 -1.80 -9.95
N MET A 95 4.62 -1.38 -8.72
CA MET A 95 3.60 -1.21 -7.68
C MET A 95 2.65 -0.07 -8.01
N THR A 96 3.16 1.08 -8.45
CA THR A 96 2.32 2.23 -8.84
C THR A 96 1.53 1.93 -10.10
N ALA A 97 2.14 1.30 -11.12
CA ALA A 97 1.45 0.82 -12.31
C ALA A 97 0.35 -0.21 -11.99
N TYR A 98 0.57 -1.08 -11.01
CA TYR A 98 -0.46 -2.01 -10.54
C TYR A 98 -1.68 -1.27 -9.98
N LEU A 99 -1.49 -0.12 -9.32
CA LEU A 99 -2.56 0.68 -8.71
C LEU A 99 -3.30 1.58 -9.71
N GLU A 100 -2.77 1.77 -10.92
CA GLU A 100 -3.46 2.53 -11.98
C GLU A 100 -4.85 1.96 -12.28
N GLY A 101 -5.84 2.84 -12.40
CA GLY A 101 -7.25 2.51 -12.62
C GLY A 101 -7.94 1.84 -11.43
N ARG A 102 -7.23 1.50 -10.35
CA ARG A 102 -7.83 0.85 -9.18
C ARG A 102 -8.47 1.85 -8.24
N GLU A 103 -9.51 1.38 -7.56
CA GLU A 103 -10.01 2.03 -6.37
C GLU A 103 -9.02 1.84 -5.22
N VAL A 104 -8.68 2.93 -4.53
CA VAL A 104 -7.76 2.94 -3.39
C VAL A 104 -8.36 3.68 -2.20
N PHE A 105 -7.88 3.31 -1.01
CA PHE A 105 -8.24 3.90 0.26
C PHE A 105 -7.01 4.58 0.86
N VAL A 106 -7.18 5.81 1.30
CA VAL A 106 -6.15 6.62 1.92
C VAL A 106 -6.52 6.88 3.38
N GLN A 107 -5.58 6.63 4.29
CA GLN A 107 -5.69 7.02 5.69
C GLN A 107 -4.50 7.88 6.10
N ASP A 108 -4.81 9.11 6.48
CA ASP A 108 -3.89 10.06 7.09
C ASP A 108 -3.98 9.89 8.61
N CYS A 109 -2.86 9.49 9.20
CA CYS A 109 -2.76 9.11 10.60
C CYS A 109 -1.47 9.66 11.22
N PHE A 110 -1.28 9.40 12.51
CA PHE A 110 -0.07 9.72 13.25
C PHE A 110 0.51 8.50 13.96
N VAL A 111 1.84 8.46 14.08
CA VAL A 111 2.58 7.53 14.94
C VAL A 111 3.25 8.34 16.04
N GLY A 112 3.10 7.91 17.30
CA GLY A 112 3.51 8.66 18.47
C GLY A 112 2.38 9.55 19.00
N ALA A 113 2.13 9.48 20.31
CA ALA A 113 1.00 10.18 20.94
C ALA A 113 1.29 11.63 21.27
N ASP A 114 2.56 11.95 21.51
CA ASP A 114 2.99 13.31 21.84
C ASP A 114 2.98 14.19 20.59
N PRO A 115 2.20 15.30 20.56
CA PRO A 115 2.14 16.21 19.42
C PRO A 115 3.49 16.75 18.95
N ASP A 116 4.47 16.88 19.85
CA ASP A 116 5.79 17.43 19.53
C ASP A 116 6.70 16.41 18.83
N TYR A 117 6.40 15.11 18.98
CA TYR A 117 7.23 14.01 18.45
C TYR A 117 6.47 13.09 17.47
N ARG A 118 5.17 13.32 17.27
CA ARG A 118 4.37 12.48 16.39
C ARG A 118 4.75 12.67 14.94
N MET A 119 4.78 11.56 14.20
CA MET A 119 5.06 11.56 12.77
C MET A 119 3.75 11.40 11.98
N PRO A 120 3.43 12.32 11.06
CA PRO A 120 2.32 12.17 10.13
C PRO A 120 2.63 11.07 9.11
N VAL A 121 1.78 10.03 9.07
CA VAL A 121 1.90 8.89 8.17
C VAL A 121 0.69 8.82 7.26
N ARG A 122 0.92 8.65 5.95
CA ARG A 122 -0.13 8.35 4.98
C ARG A 122 -0.09 6.89 4.61
N VAL A 123 -1.21 6.19 4.71
CA VAL A 123 -1.37 4.81 4.25
C VAL A 123 -2.24 4.81 2.99
N VAL A 124 -1.73 4.22 1.91
CA VAL A 124 -2.46 4.02 0.65
C VAL A 124 -2.58 2.52 0.38
N THR A 125 -3.79 2.03 0.15
CA THR A 125 -4.06 0.59 -0.03
C THR A 125 -5.20 0.33 -1.00
N ASP A 126 -5.14 -0.75 -1.76
CA ASP A 126 -6.24 -1.20 -2.64
C ASP A 126 -7.28 -2.10 -1.93
N TYR A 127 -7.07 -2.39 -0.63
CA TYR A 127 -8.01 -3.13 0.24
C TYR A 127 -8.63 -2.22 1.32
N ALA A 128 -9.95 -2.30 1.49
CA ALA A 128 -10.69 -1.53 2.48
C ALA A 128 -10.38 -1.99 3.91
N TRP A 129 -10.26 -3.30 4.15
CA TRP A 129 -9.96 -3.81 5.51
C TRP A 129 -8.54 -3.47 5.96
N HIS A 130 -7.59 -3.33 5.03
CA HIS A 130 -6.24 -2.82 5.32
C HIS A 130 -6.27 -1.35 5.75
N SER A 131 -7.12 -0.54 5.13
CA SER A 131 -7.35 0.85 5.57
C SER A 131 -7.98 0.90 6.97
N LEU A 132 -8.94 0.01 7.25
CA LEU A 132 -9.49 -0.15 8.60
C LEU A 132 -8.44 -0.60 9.63
N PHE A 133 -7.54 -1.50 9.25
CA PHE A 133 -6.42 -1.90 10.10
C PHE A 133 -5.53 -0.71 10.44
N ALA A 134 -5.11 0.09 9.45
CA ALA A 134 -4.32 1.31 9.68
C ALA A 134 -5.04 2.28 10.61
N ARG A 135 -6.34 2.51 10.38
CA ARG A 135 -7.20 3.35 11.23
C ARG A 135 -7.30 2.87 12.68
N ASN A 136 -7.19 1.57 12.93
CA ASN A 136 -7.23 1.00 14.28
C ASN A 136 -5.87 1.04 14.98
N MET A 137 -4.78 0.86 14.23
CA MET A 137 -3.43 0.74 14.78
C MET A 137 -2.74 2.09 15.00
N PHE A 138 -3.04 3.08 14.16
CA PHE A 138 -2.46 4.41 14.25
C PHE A 138 -3.39 5.41 14.94
N ILE A 139 -2.84 6.55 15.33
CA ILE A 139 -3.62 7.64 15.91
C ILE A 139 -4.34 8.34 14.77
N LYS A 140 -5.66 8.43 14.89
CA LYS A 140 -6.53 9.04 13.88
C LYS A 140 -6.32 10.54 13.88
N ALA A 141 -6.15 11.13 12.69
CA ALA A 141 -6.25 12.57 12.54
C ALA A 141 -7.68 13.03 12.81
N SER A 142 -7.84 14.18 13.47
CA SER A 142 -9.09 14.94 13.48
C SER A 142 -9.40 15.45 12.07
N ALA A 143 -10.62 15.97 11.85
CA ALA A 143 -10.97 16.56 10.55
C ALA A 143 -10.04 17.74 10.19
N GLU A 144 -9.72 18.59 11.16
CA GLU A 144 -8.82 19.73 10.98
C GLU A 144 -7.37 19.29 10.72
N GLU A 145 -6.89 18.28 11.45
CA GLU A 145 -5.57 17.72 11.25
C GLU A 145 -5.44 17.05 9.89
N ALA A 146 -6.51 16.39 9.41
CA ALA A 146 -6.56 15.78 8.09
C ALA A 146 -6.46 16.83 6.98
N GLU A 147 -7.14 17.98 7.11
CA GLU A 147 -7.09 19.06 6.11
C GLU A 147 -5.68 19.64 5.93
N ASN A 148 -4.90 19.66 7.01
CA ASN A 148 -3.53 20.19 7.05
C ASN A 148 -2.46 19.08 7.05
N HIS A 149 -2.85 17.83 6.76
CA HIS A 149 -1.94 16.69 6.87
C HIS A 149 -0.90 16.68 5.75
N VAL A 150 0.38 16.76 6.15
CA VAL A 150 1.54 16.61 5.27
C VAL A 150 2.32 15.38 5.72
N PRO A 151 2.29 14.27 4.96
CA PRO A 151 2.93 13.04 5.39
C PRO A 151 4.45 13.16 5.36
N GLN A 152 5.09 12.75 6.46
CA GLN A 152 6.54 12.55 6.53
C GLN A 152 6.93 11.12 6.13
N PHE A 153 6.00 10.17 6.25
CA PHE A 153 6.17 8.80 5.78
C PHE A 153 4.92 8.34 5.03
N THR A 154 5.12 7.60 3.94
CA THR A 154 4.01 7.03 3.16
C THR A 154 4.16 5.52 3.06
N VAL A 155 3.10 4.79 3.41
CA VAL A 155 3.00 3.34 3.28
C VAL A 155 2.12 3.03 2.08
N ILE A 156 2.70 2.38 1.07
CA ILE A 156 1.94 1.86 -0.08
C ILE A 156 1.78 0.36 0.11
N ASN A 157 0.53 -0.08 0.28
CA ASN A 157 0.17 -1.47 0.52
C ASN A 157 -0.64 -2.03 -0.65
N ALA A 158 0.02 -2.84 -1.47
CA ALA A 158 -0.55 -3.45 -2.67
C ALA A 158 -0.32 -4.97 -2.67
N PRO A 159 -0.99 -5.75 -1.79
CA PRO A 159 -0.74 -7.19 -1.61
C PRO A 159 -0.94 -8.00 -2.91
N GLY A 160 -1.75 -7.51 -3.85
CA GLY A 160 -2.01 -8.17 -5.12
C GLY A 160 -0.91 -8.01 -6.19
N VAL A 161 0.07 -7.12 -5.98
CA VAL A 161 1.05 -6.74 -7.01
C VAL A 161 1.86 -7.93 -7.52
N PHE A 162 2.39 -8.78 -6.64
CA PHE A 162 3.22 -9.92 -7.06
C PHE A 162 2.42 -10.95 -7.86
N ARG A 163 1.15 -11.17 -7.49
CA ARG A 163 0.25 -12.03 -8.26
C ARG A 163 -0.06 -11.43 -9.64
N ALA A 164 -0.08 -10.11 -9.78
CA ALA A 164 -0.24 -9.44 -11.07
C ALA A 164 1.05 -9.57 -11.92
N ILE A 165 2.22 -9.30 -11.34
CA ILE A 165 3.53 -9.45 -12.00
C ILE A 165 3.70 -10.88 -12.53
N LEU A 166 3.43 -11.91 -11.72
CA LEU A 166 3.54 -13.30 -12.14
C LEU A 166 2.57 -13.65 -13.29
N ARG A 167 1.39 -13.04 -13.33
CA ARG A 167 0.42 -13.22 -14.43
C ARG A 167 0.92 -12.57 -15.72
N TRP A 168 1.46 -11.35 -15.64
CA TRP A 168 2.06 -10.67 -16.79
C TRP A 168 3.22 -11.47 -17.38
N MET A 169 4.16 -11.94 -16.55
CA MET A 169 5.28 -12.75 -17.01
C MET A 169 4.82 -14.00 -17.77
N ARG A 170 3.79 -14.69 -17.28
CA ARG A 170 3.21 -15.87 -17.97
C ARG A 170 2.53 -15.52 -19.28
N GLN A 171 1.82 -14.38 -19.36
CA GLN A 171 1.16 -13.93 -20.58
C GLN A 171 2.16 -13.51 -21.65
N THR A 172 3.18 -12.74 -21.29
CA THR A 172 4.24 -12.31 -22.22
C THR A 172 5.00 -13.52 -22.78
N LEU A 173 5.33 -14.50 -21.93
CA LEU A 173 6.00 -15.72 -22.38
C LEU A 173 5.13 -16.52 -23.37
N ARG A 174 3.81 -16.60 -23.12
CA ARG A 174 2.86 -17.26 -24.03
C ARG A 174 2.75 -16.54 -25.38
N LEU A 175 2.69 -15.21 -25.38
CA LEU A 175 2.64 -14.42 -26.62
C LEU A 175 3.93 -14.56 -27.43
N LEU A 176 5.08 -14.57 -26.76
CA LEU A 176 6.38 -14.80 -27.41
C LEU A 176 6.44 -16.18 -28.06
N LEU A 177 5.98 -17.23 -27.36
CA LEU A 177 5.88 -18.59 -27.91
C LEU A 177 4.91 -18.67 -29.09
N LEU A 178 3.75 -17.99 -29.02
CA LEU A 178 2.78 -17.97 -30.11
C LEU A 178 3.35 -17.28 -31.36
N LEU A 179 4.09 -16.18 -31.19
CA LEU A 179 4.77 -15.48 -32.29
C LEU A 179 5.87 -16.35 -32.93
N ILE A 180 6.63 -17.09 -32.12
CA ILE A 180 7.65 -18.03 -32.63
C ILE A 180 7.00 -19.18 -33.41
N LEU A 181 5.84 -19.69 -32.96
CA LEU A 181 5.10 -20.76 -33.63
C LEU A 181 4.38 -20.31 -34.91
N LEU A 182 4.00 -19.03 -35.02
CA LEU A 182 3.39 -18.46 -36.22
C LEU A 182 4.43 -18.01 -37.26
N ALA A 183 5.70 -17.93 -36.86
CA ALA A 183 6.82 -17.55 -37.73
C ALA A 183 7.60 -18.76 -38.30
N ASN A 184 7.16 -19.99 -38.02
CA ASN A 184 7.64 -21.24 -38.63
C ASN A 184 6.47 -21.97 -39.30
#